data_AF-A0A1F7RJL5-F1
#
_entry.id   AF-A0A1F7RJL5-F1
#
_cell.length_a   1.000
_cell.length_b   1.000
_cell.length_c   1.000
_cell.angle_alpha   90.00
_cell.angle_beta   90.00
_cell.angle_gamma   90.00
#
_symmetry.space_group_name_H-M   'P 1'
#
loop_
_entity.id
_entity.type
_entity.pdbx_description
1 polymer ?
#
loop_
_entity_poly.entity_id
_entity_poly.type
_entity_poly.pdbx_seq_one_letter_code
_entity_poly.pdbx_strand_id
1 'polypeptide(L)' 'MDNQNKIITFRYKFKFNDGAEKEFFVELDENSLELIKTKKESPPQWTELKSFRCIHFKPYFK' A
#
# COMPACT_ATOMS: atom_id res chain seq x y z
N MET A 1 25.94 21.92 1.05
CA MET A 1 26.35 20.86 0.10
C MET A 1 25.07 20.23 -0.39
N ASP A 2 24.59 20.67 -1.56
CA ASP A 2 23.36 20.20 -2.17
C ASP A 2 23.51 18.74 -2.60
N ASN A 3 22.97 17.83 -1.79
CA ASN A 3 22.84 16.44 -2.18
C ASN A 3 21.70 16.36 -3.20
N GLN A 4 22.04 16.41 -4.49
CA GLN A 4 21.08 16.17 -5.57
C GLN A 4 20.62 14.71 -5.48
N ASN A 5 19.54 14.48 -4.76
CA ASN A 5 18.98 13.16 -4.57
C ASN A 5 18.31 12.70 -5.87
N LYS A 6 19.07 11.95 -6.67
CA LYS A 6 18.59 11.36 -7.91
C LYS A 6 17.72 10.15 -7.58
N ILE A 7 16.62 10.03 -8.32
CA ILE A 7 15.64 8.98 -8.14
C ILE A 7 15.79 7.97 -9.27
N ILE A 8 15.89 6.69 -8.92
CA ILE A 8 15.82 5.59 -9.87
C ILE A 8 14.38 5.06 -9.85
N THR A 9 13.72 5.04 -11.01
CA THR A 9 12.35 4.53 -11.15
C THR A 9 12.33 3.22 -11.93
N PHE A 10 11.81 2.17 -11.30
CA PHE A 10 11.50 0.90 -11.95
C PHE A 10 10.00 0.82 -12.24
N ARG A 11 9.66 0.54 -13.50
CA ARG A 11 8.28 0.32 -13.95
C ARG A 11 8.06 -1.18 -14.13
N TYR A 12 7.16 -1.73 -13.33
CA TYR A 12 6.70 -3.11 -13.45
C TYR A 12 5.33 -3.15 -14.09
N LYS A 13 5.20 -3.90 -15.18
CA LYS A 13 3.91 -4.17 -15.83
C LYS A 13 3.54 -5.64 -15.62
N PHE A 14 2.42 -5.86 -14.96
CA PHE A 14 1.83 -7.18 -14.74
C PHE A 14 0.67 -7.37 -15.69
N LYS A 15 0.60 -8.53 -16.33
CA LYS A 15 -0.53 -8.96 -17.14
C LYS A 15 -1.11 -10.22 -16.53
N PHE A 16 -2.38 -10.18 -16.18
CA PHE A 16 -3.12 -11.28 -15.57
C PHE A 16 -3.80 -12.11 -16.65
N ASN A 17 -4.17 -13.34 -16.30
CA ASN A 17 -4.73 -14.30 -17.26
C ASN A 17 -6.12 -13.92 -17.77
N ASP A 18 -6.83 -13.05 -17.05
CA ASP A 18 -8.09 -12.43 -17.46
C ASP A 18 -7.89 -11.26 -18.44
N GLY A 19 -6.64 -10.95 -18.81
CA GLY A 19 -6.29 -9.83 -19.66
C GLY A 19 -6.14 -8.50 -18.92
N ALA A 20 -6.39 -8.46 -17.61
CA ALA A 20 -6.16 -7.26 -16.83
C ALA A 20 -4.66 -6.92 -16.80
N GLU A 21 -4.34 -5.63 -16.90
CA GLU A 21 -2.98 -5.13 -16.80
C GLU A 21 -2.85 -4.20 -15.60
N LYS A 22 -1.74 -4.30 -14.86
CA LYS A 22 -1.48 -3.42 -13.73
C LYS A 22 -0.03 -2.96 -13.74
N GLU A 23 0.14 -1.67 -13.50
CA GLU A 23 1.46 -1.04 -13.50
C GLU A 23 1.82 -0.59 -12.10
N PHE A 24 3.07 -0.83 -11.70
CA PHE A 24 3.62 -0.40 -10.44
C PHE A 24 4.91 0.34 -10.70
N PHE A 25 5.06 1.49 -10.06
CA PHE A 25 6.26 2.31 -10.10
C PHE A 25 6.95 2.17 -8.75
N VAL A 26 8.20 1.73 -8.77
CA VAL A 26 9.07 1.65 -7.59
C VAL A 26 10.13 2.72 -7.73
N GLU A 27 10.14 3.66 -6.80
CA GLU A 27 11.10 4.77 -6.77
C GLU A 27 12.10 4.53 -5.65
N LEU A 28 13.38 4.55 -6.00
CA LEU A 28 14.50 4.38 -5.08
C LEU A 28 15.36 5.63 -5.07
N ASP A 29 15.94 5.91 -3.91
CA ASP A 29 17.06 6.83 -3.81
C ASP A 29 18.30 6.21 -4.48
N GLU A 30 18.95 6.93 -5.40
CA GLU A 30 20.09 6.40 -6.17
C GLU A 30 21.27 5.97 -5.27
N ASN A 31 21.51 6.70 -4.17
CA ASN A 31 22.71 6.53 -3.36
C ASN A 31 22.55 5.46 -2.28
N SER A 32 21.41 5.49 -1.59
CA SER A 32 21.10 4.58 -0.48
C SER A 32 20.33 3.33 -0.92
N LEU A 33 19.74 3.34 -2.12
CA LEU A 33 18.81 2.33 -2.61
C LEU A 33 17.58 2.14 -1.71
N GLU A 34 17.31 3.11 -0.83
CA GLU A 34 16.13 3.09 0.02
C GLU A 34 14.87 3.38 -0.81
N LEU A 35 13.79 2.67 -0.46
CA LEU A 35 12.51 2.86 -1.11
C LEU A 35 11.94 4.23 -0.73
N ILE A 36 11.76 5.09 -1.73
CA ILE A 36 11.11 6.38 -1.53
C ILE A 36 9.63 6.08 -1.32
N LYS A 37 9.15 6.29 -0.08
CA LYS A 37 7.72 6.12 0.24
C LYS A 37 6.93 7.18 -0.51
N THR A 38 6.38 6.81 -1.67
CA THR A 38 5.29 7.55 -2.27
C THR A 38 4.12 7.54 -1.30
N LYS A 39 3.61 8.73 -0.94
CA LYS A 39 2.37 8.85 -0.18
C LYS A 39 1.29 8.11 -0.96
N LYS A 40 0.90 6.93 -0.46
CA LYS A 40 -0.24 6.21 -1.01
C LYS A 40 -1.48 7.08 -0.81
N GLU A 41 -2.27 7.16 -1.87
CA GLU A 41 -3.70 7.47 -1.81
C GLU A 41 -4.32 6.66 -0.66
N SER A 42 -5.30 7.26 0.03
CA SER A 42 -5.96 6.63 1.18
C SER A 42 -6.23 5.16 0.90
N PRO A 43 -5.87 4.27 1.85
CA PRO A 43 -5.98 2.84 1.62
C PRO A 43 -7.42 2.51 1.22
N PRO A 44 -7.62 1.66 0.19
CA PRO A 44 -8.93 1.45 -0.39
C PRO A 44 -9.91 0.91 0.65
N GLN A 45 -11.20 1.25 0.55
CA GLN A 45 -12.18 1.00 1.61
C GLN A 45 -12.27 -0.48 2.06
N TRP A 46 -11.98 -1.43 1.18
CA TRP A 46 -11.95 -2.86 1.52
C TRP A 46 -10.83 -3.25 2.50
N THR A 47 -9.80 -2.41 2.66
CA THR A 47 -8.73 -2.57 3.67
C THR A 47 -9.11 -2.00 5.04
N GLU A 48 -10.28 -1.36 5.16
CA GLU A 48 -10.76 -0.81 6.41
C GLU A 48 -11.03 -1.94 7.42
N LEU A 49 -10.26 -1.96 8.52
CA LEU A 49 -10.48 -2.86 9.65
C LEU A 49 -11.72 -2.41 10.45
N LYS A 50 -12.91 -2.73 9.94
CA LYS A 50 -14.15 -2.52 10.68
C LYS A 50 -14.26 -3.56 11.80
N SER A 51 -14.09 -3.10 13.04
CA SER A 51 -14.38 -3.91 14.23
C SER A 51 -15.88 -3.99 14.44
N PHE A 52 -16.49 -5.13 14.10
CA PHE A 52 -17.88 -5.43 14.43
C PHE A 52 -17.94 -6.06 15.82
N ARG A 53 -18.16 -5.25 16.86
CA ARG A 53 -18.45 -5.79 18.20
C ARG A 53 -19.72 -6.65 18.12
N CYS A 54 -19.61 -7.92 18.49
CA CYS A 54 -20.75 -8.82 18.55
C CYS A 54 -21.80 -8.27 19.53
N ILE A 55 -23.02 -8.05 19.05
CA ILE A 55 -24.16 -7.52 19.83
C ILE A 55 -24.80 -8.57 20.77
N HIS A 56 -24.34 -9.81 20.76
CA HIS A 56 -24.97 -10.88 21.55
C HIS A 56 -24.25 -11.13 22.87
N PHE A 57 -24.37 -10.19 23.80
CA PHE A 57 -24.10 -10.42 25.21
C PHE A 57 -25.42 -10.29 25.97
N LYS A 58 -26.09 -11.41 26.26
CA LYS A 58 -27.09 -11.47 27.33
C LYS A 58 -26.39 -11.96 28.59
N PRO A 59 -26.12 -11.09 29.58
CA PRO A 59 -25.67 -11.57 30.87
C PRO A 59 -26.85 -12.24 31.57
N TYR A 60 -26.80 -13.56 31.72
CA TYR A 60 -27.66 -14.29 32.64
C TYR A 60 -27.13 -14.04 34.06
N PHE A 61 -27.63 -13.01 34.72
CA PHE A 61 -27.52 -12.90 36.17
C PHE A 61 -28.64 -13.74 36.80
N LYS A 62 -28.24 -14.69 37.65
CA LYS A 62 -29.08 -15.60 38.41
C LYS A 62 -29.37 -15.00 39.79
#